data_AF-A0A0N7L741-F1
#
_entry.id   AF-A0A0N7L741-F1
#
_cell.length_a   1.000
_cell.length_b   1.000
_cell.length_c   1.000
_cell.angle_alpha   90.00
_cell.angle_beta   90.00
_cell.angle_gamma   90.00
#
_symmetry.space_group_name_H-M   'P 1'
#
loop_
_entity.id
_entity.type
_entity.pdbx_description
1 polymer ?
#
loop_
_entity_poly.entity_id
_entity_poly.type
_entity_poly.pdbx_seq_one_letter_code
_entity_poly.pdbx_strand_id
1 'polypeptide(L)'
;MPKVLLCGAVQGQWELLFDRVRKLNAAAKENPFVALMCIGRCFPLPEEYLAIGGKKPPVPTYFLPAHESTRSWQESASQKQIFDRLNVSNQLSEPVEVGESFFCLARAGIATIAGLKVAYISGSESLGQEDENGTVLMYSKTSVDTLMQELVANANHGNVDFLLTAAYPANFQLLLPEAQLPASLQNLQGSLAIRDFVIQVHPKYHIVSDGDVFYQRLPYVSTVSGTARKQLTRLIGLSSVNTVKDKTRKYLHALQVVPCMQLSATERQHVDIPTGTTQNPYLYAKDDTINWTVRDAKRRKVATGNLSVEQIQQLTANSVNSAQFFYDQRLAAKGQRKGGLLPDESTGQQRTKPRSLVEDRTECWFCLSTPTLERHLIVSIGQEAYLAMPKGAICEDHVLIVPIAHEASTLNLSDKTWREMDRFKEALRRYFASQEKEILVLDRNVATLGATHCHWQVVGIPKDKTGAARRIFESEGEKYNVKFRELLANSTSDSIEGTAGLLESLRQQTDNKPFLYAEVPDGENRCTRLLHHVEGKHYVQFGRHAVACLLEMPRRANWKFCVISKSEEEKLTQSFKNQWKPFDFTLEEDELSEREE
;
A
#
# COMPACT_ATOMS: atom_id res chain seq x y z
N MET A 1 1.33 24.09 8.84
CA MET A 1 2.05 22.96 8.23
C MET A 1 2.67 23.42 6.92
N PRO A 2 4.01 23.41 6.79
CA PRO A 2 4.68 23.78 5.54
C PRO A 2 4.22 22.89 4.37
N LYS A 3 3.98 23.53 3.23
CA LYS A 3 3.78 22.86 1.94
C LYS A 3 5.05 22.93 1.12
N VAL A 4 5.63 21.79 0.78
CA VAL A 4 6.89 21.69 0.04
C VAL A 4 6.68 20.97 -1.29
N LEU A 5 7.51 21.33 -2.26
CA LEU A 5 7.64 20.64 -3.54
C LEU A 5 8.92 19.82 -3.54
N LEU A 6 8.84 18.61 -4.06
CA LEU A 6 9.94 17.68 -4.23
C LEU A 6 10.09 17.40 -5.72
N CYS A 7 11.30 17.55 -6.24
CA CYS A 7 11.64 17.32 -7.63
C CYS A 7 12.71 16.24 -7.75
N GLY A 8 12.54 15.33 -8.72
CA GLY A 8 13.62 14.44 -9.16
C GLY A 8 14.68 15.18 -9.97
N ALA A 9 15.40 14.44 -10.80
CA ALA A 9 16.57 14.95 -11.51
C ALA A 9 16.23 16.13 -12.46
N VAL A 10 16.95 17.25 -12.38
CA VAL A 10 16.58 18.47 -13.11
C VAL A 10 17.00 18.42 -14.58
N GLN A 11 18.15 17.82 -14.88
CA GLN A 11 18.73 17.69 -16.22
C GLN A 11 18.88 19.05 -16.95
N GLY A 12 19.25 20.10 -16.23
CA GLY A 12 19.36 21.46 -16.77
C GLY A 12 18.02 22.12 -17.15
N GLN A 13 16.88 21.45 -16.97
CA GLN A 13 15.54 21.96 -17.35
C GLN A 13 14.94 22.90 -16.28
N TRP A 14 15.72 23.84 -15.78
CA TRP A 14 15.33 24.73 -14.69
C TRP A 14 14.14 25.63 -15.02
N GLU A 15 14.12 26.25 -16.20
CA GLU A 15 13.00 27.12 -16.60
C GLU A 15 11.69 26.34 -16.73
N LEU A 16 11.73 25.12 -17.28
CA LEU A 16 10.55 24.26 -17.37
C LEU A 16 10.01 23.90 -15.97
N LEU A 17 10.91 23.60 -15.03
CA LEU A 17 10.57 23.33 -13.64
C LEU A 17 9.96 24.58 -12.97
N PHE A 18 10.62 25.74 -13.07
CA PHE A 18 10.18 26.98 -12.44
C PHE A 18 8.85 27.49 -13.00
N ASP A 19 8.61 27.35 -14.31
CA ASP A 19 7.32 27.62 -14.93
C ASP A 19 6.20 26.75 -14.34
N ARG A 20 6.48 25.47 -14.15
CA ARG A 20 5.51 24.56 -13.53
C ARG A 20 5.24 24.94 -12.08
N VAL A 21 6.28 25.32 -11.33
CA VAL A 21 6.17 25.75 -9.93
C VAL A 21 5.37 27.05 -9.81
N ARG A 22 5.63 28.05 -10.66
CA ARG A 22 4.85 29.30 -10.74
C ARG A 22 3.35 29.01 -10.89
N LYS A 23 3.00 28.14 -11.84
CA LYS A 23 1.60 27.75 -12.09
C LYS A 23 0.97 27.04 -10.88
N LEU A 24 1.71 26.14 -10.22
CA LEU A 24 1.23 25.43 -9.03
C LEU A 24 1.04 26.36 -7.82
N ASN A 25 1.96 27.30 -7.62
CA ASN A 25 1.84 28.32 -6.56
C ASN A 25 0.64 29.25 -6.80
N ALA A 26 0.48 29.74 -8.03
CA ALA A 26 -0.66 30.58 -8.38
C ALA A 26 -1.99 29.87 -8.13
N ALA A 27 -2.06 28.56 -8.42
CA ALA A 27 -3.24 27.74 -8.14
C ALA A 27 -3.49 27.48 -6.64
N ALA A 28 -2.46 27.55 -5.80
CA ALA A 28 -2.55 27.28 -4.37
C ALA A 28 -3.13 28.43 -3.53
N LYS A 29 -3.36 29.61 -4.15
CA LYS A 29 -3.96 30.82 -3.56
C LYS A 29 -3.48 31.11 -2.12
N GLU A 30 -4.32 30.81 -1.12
CA GLU A 30 -4.14 31.15 0.29
C GLU A 30 -3.09 30.29 1.03
N ASN A 31 -2.55 29.26 0.41
CA ASN A 31 -1.57 28.38 1.05
C ASN A 31 -0.48 27.94 0.05
N PRO A 32 0.45 28.86 -0.29
CA PRO A 32 1.51 28.65 -1.28
C PRO A 32 2.58 27.68 -0.79
N PHE A 33 3.38 27.17 -1.72
CA PHE A 33 4.54 26.34 -1.40
C PHE A 33 5.66 27.19 -0.82
N VAL A 34 6.31 26.68 0.23
CA VAL A 34 7.34 27.41 1.00
C VAL A 34 8.77 26.98 0.67
N ALA A 35 8.95 25.83 0.01
CA ALA A 35 10.25 25.36 -0.45
C ALA A 35 10.10 24.38 -1.64
N LEU A 36 11.10 24.35 -2.51
CA LEU A 36 11.32 23.34 -3.54
C LEU A 36 12.64 22.62 -3.25
N MET A 37 12.63 21.28 -3.22
CA MET A 37 13.81 20.45 -3.02
C MET A 37 14.04 19.57 -4.27
N CYS A 38 15.14 19.80 -4.99
CA CYS A 38 15.51 19.09 -6.23
C CYS A 38 16.65 18.10 -5.98
N ILE A 39 16.58 16.91 -6.57
CA ILE A 39 17.52 15.82 -6.28
C ILE A 39 18.07 15.26 -7.59
N GLY A 40 19.39 15.35 -7.76
CA GLY A 40 20.12 14.80 -8.90
C GLY A 40 20.13 15.68 -10.15
N ARG A 41 21.17 15.53 -10.96
CA ARG A 41 21.41 16.19 -12.25
C ARG A 41 21.02 17.68 -12.25
N CYS A 42 21.52 18.41 -11.27
CA CYS A 42 21.18 19.81 -11.05
C CYS A 42 21.98 20.75 -11.96
N PHE A 43 23.14 20.31 -12.46
CA PHE A 43 23.93 21.09 -13.41
C PHE A 43 23.48 20.83 -14.87
N PRO A 44 23.65 21.82 -15.77
CA PRO A 44 24.12 23.18 -15.50
C PRO A 44 23.09 24.03 -14.72
N LEU A 45 23.59 24.98 -13.94
CA LEU A 45 22.75 25.97 -13.24
C LEU A 45 22.45 27.17 -14.16
N PRO A 46 21.24 27.73 -14.11
CA PRO A 46 20.82 28.81 -14.99
C PRO A 46 21.46 30.15 -14.54
N GLU A 47 22.31 30.74 -15.39
CA GLU A 47 23.12 31.93 -15.04
C GLU A 47 22.30 33.11 -14.51
N GLU A 48 21.11 33.30 -15.06
CA GLU A 48 20.19 34.38 -14.68
C GLU A 48 19.72 34.30 -13.22
N TYR A 49 19.85 33.16 -12.55
CA TYR A 49 19.55 32.98 -11.12
C TYR A 49 20.80 33.00 -10.23
N LEU A 50 22.00 33.05 -10.82
CA LEU A 50 23.27 33.09 -10.10
C LEU A 50 23.78 34.53 -9.91
N ALA A 51 23.35 35.45 -10.78
CA ALA A 51 23.76 36.85 -10.75
C ALA A 51 23.14 37.60 -9.55
N ILE A 52 23.92 38.49 -8.94
CA ILE A 52 23.43 39.41 -7.90
C ILE A 52 22.37 40.33 -8.53
N GLY A 53 21.15 40.34 -7.99
CA GLY A 53 20.03 41.08 -8.56
C GLY A 53 19.41 40.45 -9.81
N GLY A 54 19.76 39.19 -10.12
CA GLY A 54 19.17 38.40 -11.21
C GLY A 54 17.74 37.93 -10.92
N LYS A 55 17.26 36.97 -11.71
CA LYS A 55 15.98 36.30 -11.45
C LYS A 55 16.04 35.54 -10.13
N LYS A 56 14.89 35.45 -9.45
CA LYS A 56 14.73 34.65 -8.24
C LYS A 56 13.90 33.42 -8.54
N PRO A 57 14.23 32.24 -7.96
CA PRO A 57 13.35 31.09 -8.06
C PRO A 57 11.95 31.41 -7.53
N PRO A 58 10.88 30.78 -8.06
CA PRO A 58 9.50 31.07 -7.67
C PRO A 58 9.14 30.70 -6.23
N VAL A 59 9.98 29.89 -5.59
CA VAL A 59 10.03 29.59 -4.15
C VAL A 59 11.47 29.35 -3.75
N PRO A 60 11.85 29.51 -2.46
CA PRO A 60 13.17 29.09 -1.99
C PRO A 60 13.50 27.66 -2.47
N THR A 61 14.57 27.53 -3.23
CA THR A 61 14.91 26.30 -3.95
C THR A 61 16.20 25.73 -3.42
N TYR A 62 16.17 24.47 -3.00
CA TYR A 62 17.28 23.71 -2.48
C TYR A 62 17.58 22.56 -3.44
N PHE A 63 18.83 22.37 -3.84
CA PHE A 63 19.18 21.31 -4.79
C PHE A 63 20.33 20.45 -4.27
N LEU A 64 20.22 19.15 -4.52
CA LEU A 64 21.19 18.13 -4.14
C LEU A 64 21.86 17.61 -5.42
N PRO A 65 23.12 17.98 -5.71
CA PRO A 65 23.81 17.54 -6.91
C PRO A 65 24.25 16.08 -6.81
N ALA A 66 23.99 15.31 -7.87
CA ALA A 66 24.34 13.90 -7.96
C ALA A 66 24.16 13.37 -9.39
N HIS A 67 24.94 12.36 -9.79
CA HIS A 67 24.89 11.77 -11.13
C HIS A 67 24.97 12.81 -12.27
N GLU A 68 25.70 13.90 -12.03
CA GLU A 68 25.88 14.99 -12.99
C GLU A 68 26.60 14.48 -14.25
N SER A 69 26.22 15.01 -15.41
CA SER A 69 26.94 14.72 -16.65
C SER A 69 28.35 15.35 -16.59
N THR A 70 29.32 14.62 -17.13
CA THR A 70 30.74 15.02 -17.13
C THR A 70 30.91 16.47 -17.60
N ARG A 71 31.41 17.34 -16.72
CA ARG A 71 31.73 18.76 -16.97
C ARG A 71 30.54 19.70 -17.22
N SER A 72 29.31 19.33 -16.90
CA SER A 72 28.15 20.24 -16.96
C SER A 72 28.33 21.52 -16.13
N TRP A 73 29.06 21.46 -15.02
CA TRP A 73 29.39 22.62 -14.18
C TRP A 73 30.48 23.54 -14.77
N GLN A 74 31.10 23.16 -15.89
CA GLN A 74 32.14 23.95 -16.58
C GLN A 74 31.59 24.72 -17.78
N GLU A 75 30.27 24.70 -18.01
CA GLU A 75 29.64 25.42 -19.12
C GLU A 75 29.80 26.94 -19.02
N SER A 76 30.07 27.48 -17.82
CA SER A 76 30.38 28.90 -17.61
C SER A 76 31.41 29.10 -16.50
N ALA A 77 32.08 30.26 -16.53
CA ALA A 77 33.05 30.65 -15.50
C ALA A 77 32.40 30.78 -14.11
N SER A 78 31.18 31.32 -14.06
CA SER A 78 30.40 31.48 -12.82
C SER A 78 30.04 30.13 -12.18
N GLN A 79 29.60 29.16 -12.99
CA GLN A 79 29.29 27.82 -12.50
C GLN A 79 30.54 27.06 -12.04
N LYS A 80 31.65 27.21 -12.77
CA LYS A 80 32.93 26.63 -12.36
C LYS A 80 33.37 27.18 -11.01
N GLN A 81 33.28 28.50 -10.82
CA GLN A 81 33.63 29.15 -9.55
C GLN A 81 32.73 28.68 -8.40
N ILE A 82 31.42 28.53 -8.64
CA ILE A 82 30.49 27.98 -7.65
C ILE A 82 30.88 26.54 -7.29
N PHE A 83 31.12 25.70 -8.30
CA PHE A 83 31.51 24.31 -8.10
C PHE A 83 32.81 24.19 -7.30
N ASP A 84 33.82 24.98 -7.63
CA ASP A 84 35.10 25.03 -6.91
C ASP A 84 34.88 25.46 -5.45
N ARG A 85 34.04 26.48 -5.21
CA ARG A 85 33.67 26.93 -3.85
C ARG A 85 32.96 25.84 -3.03
N LEU A 86 32.10 25.03 -3.67
CA LEU A 86 31.39 23.93 -3.01
C LEU A 86 32.34 22.77 -2.61
N ASN A 87 33.48 22.62 -3.27
CA ASN A 87 34.46 21.56 -2.98
C ASN A 87 35.48 21.93 -1.89
N VAL A 88 35.76 23.22 -1.66
CA VAL A 88 36.81 23.67 -0.73
C VAL A 88 36.34 23.75 0.72
N SER A 89 35.03 23.86 0.97
CA SER A 89 34.52 24.09 2.32
C SER A 89 34.35 22.78 3.10
N ASN A 90 35.30 22.48 3.99
CA ASN A 90 35.25 21.37 4.95
C ASN A 90 34.24 21.59 6.10
N GLN A 91 33.50 22.70 6.12
CA GLN A 91 32.60 23.13 7.20
C GLN A 91 31.14 23.28 6.75
N LEU A 92 30.69 22.61 5.69
CA LEU A 92 29.31 22.75 5.20
C LEU A 92 28.33 21.87 5.97
N SER A 93 27.98 22.28 7.19
CA SER A 93 26.81 21.76 7.91
C SER A 93 25.50 22.38 7.44
N GLU A 94 25.55 23.47 6.65
CA GLU A 94 24.38 24.23 6.20
C GLU A 94 24.29 24.35 4.66
N PRO A 95 23.08 24.59 4.10
CA PRO A 95 22.90 24.84 2.68
C PRO A 95 23.69 26.07 2.18
N VAL A 96 24.41 25.93 1.08
CA VAL A 96 25.22 27.02 0.49
C VAL A 96 24.39 27.84 -0.49
N GLU A 97 24.20 29.12 -0.23
CA GLU A 97 23.53 30.02 -1.16
C GLU A 97 24.41 30.30 -2.40
N VAL A 98 23.90 29.95 -3.58
CA VAL A 98 24.58 30.14 -4.88
C VAL A 98 23.97 31.28 -5.70
N GLY A 99 22.76 31.71 -5.31
CA GLY A 99 22.02 32.84 -5.84
C GLY A 99 20.88 33.17 -4.87
N GLU A 100 20.22 34.31 -5.01
CA GLU A 100 19.23 34.74 -4.03
C GLU A 100 18.07 33.73 -3.91
N SER A 101 17.88 33.17 -2.71
CA SER A 101 16.90 32.09 -2.44
C SER A 101 17.15 30.79 -3.24
N PHE A 102 18.38 30.55 -3.66
CA PHE A 102 18.81 29.35 -4.40
C PHE A 102 20.01 28.70 -3.70
N PHE A 103 19.80 27.50 -3.16
CA PHE A 103 20.72 26.87 -2.21
C PHE A 103 21.18 25.48 -2.66
N CYS A 104 22.47 25.20 -2.52
CA CYS A 104 23.06 23.90 -2.74
C CYS A 104 23.15 23.10 -1.43
N LEU A 105 22.62 21.88 -1.43
CA LEU A 105 22.80 20.87 -0.40
C LEU A 105 24.03 20.04 -0.73
N ALA A 106 25.21 20.57 -0.42
CA ALA A 106 26.50 19.97 -0.75
C ALA A 106 26.96 18.95 0.30
N ARG A 107 27.61 17.86 -0.14
CA ARG A 107 28.12 16.79 0.73
C ARG A 107 27.00 16.12 1.55
N ALA A 108 27.31 15.62 2.74
CA ALA A 108 26.34 15.06 3.68
C ALA A 108 26.12 16.02 4.85
N GLY A 109 24.87 16.25 5.26
CA GLY A 109 24.57 17.23 6.31
C GLY A 109 23.11 17.25 6.77
N ILE A 110 22.79 18.19 7.67
CA ILE A 110 21.46 18.39 8.25
C ILE A 110 21.09 19.86 8.11
N ALA A 111 19.95 20.16 7.50
CA ALA A 111 19.42 21.50 7.36
C ALA A 111 18.02 21.62 7.97
N THR A 112 17.66 22.84 8.38
CA THR A 112 16.28 23.20 8.69
C THR A 112 15.68 23.97 7.53
N ILE A 113 14.78 23.35 6.78
CA ILE A 113 14.16 23.95 5.58
C ILE A 113 12.67 24.17 5.85
N ALA A 114 12.24 25.43 5.87
CA ALA A 114 10.85 25.80 6.18
C ALA A 114 10.31 25.17 7.49
N GLY A 115 11.18 25.06 8.51
CA GLY A 115 10.87 24.45 9.81
C GLY A 115 10.89 22.92 9.83
N LEU A 116 11.22 22.26 8.71
CA LEU A 116 11.38 20.80 8.61
C LEU A 116 12.84 20.42 8.79
N LYS A 117 13.09 19.33 9.51
CA LYS A 117 14.44 18.79 9.66
C LYS A 117 14.79 17.88 8.48
N VAL A 118 15.76 18.28 7.67
CA VAL A 118 16.16 17.62 6.43
C VAL A 118 17.58 17.10 6.55
N ALA A 119 17.77 15.79 6.52
CA ALA A 119 19.07 15.16 6.31
C ALA A 119 19.28 14.97 4.80
N TYR A 120 20.51 15.13 4.32
CA TYR A 120 20.82 14.95 2.90
C TYR A 120 22.20 14.33 2.71
N ILE A 121 22.34 13.56 1.62
CA ILE A 121 23.61 12.96 1.19
C ILE A 121 23.74 13.24 -0.31
N SER A 122 24.57 14.22 -0.65
CA SER A 122 24.89 14.65 -2.00
C SER A 122 25.87 13.69 -2.68
N GLY A 123 25.73 13.54 -4.00
CA GLY A 123 26.64 12.76 -4.82
C GLY A 123 26.32 11.27 -4.95
N SER A 124 27.31 10.52 -5.43
CA SER A 124 27.29 9.07 -5.64
C SER A 124 28.32 8.37 -4.74
N GLU A 125 28.09 7.10 -4.39
CA GLU A 125 28.96 6.35 -3.48
C GLU A 125 30.35 6.12 -4.09
N SER A 126 31.42 6.49 -3.37
CA SER A 126 32.79 6.14 -3.76
C SER A 126 33.09 4.69 -3.36
N LEU A 127 33.33 3.82 -4.35
CA LEU A 127 33.67 2.40 -4.15
C LEU A 127 35.13 2.22 -3.69
N GLY A 128 35.58 2.98 -2.68
CA GLY A 128 36.91 2.85 -2.10
C GLY A 128 38.07 3.40 -2.95
N GLN A 129 37.79 4.27 -3.92
CA GLN A 129 38.83 5.18 -4.42
C GLN A 129 38.86 6.38 -3.47
N GLU A 130 39.92 6.46 -2.67
CA GLU A 130 40.20 7.56 -1.76
C GLU A 130 40.47 8.84 -2.55
N ASP A 131 39.42 9.55 -2.94
CA ASP A 131 39.57 10.99 -3.13
C ASP A 131 39.45 11.62 -1.74
N GLU A 132 40.61 11.82 -1.09
CA GLU A 132 40.76 12.40 0.25
C GLU A 132 40.08 13.78 0.43
N ASN A 133 39.50 14.35 -0.63
CA ASN A 133 38.76 15.62 -0.59
C ASN A 133 37.26 15.53 -0.88
N GLY A 134 36.71 14.35 -1.25
CA GLY A 134 35.28 14.12 -1.47
C GLY A 134 34.60 15.23 -2.27
N THR A 135 34.65 15.19 -3.60
CA THR A 135 33.95 16.18 -4.43
C THR A 135 32.47 16.26 -4.02
N VAL A 136 31.81 17.39 -4.21
CA VAL A 136 30.38 17.59 -3.91
C VAL A 136 29.46 16.57 -4.63
N LEU A 137 30.02 15.85 -5.60
CA LEU A 137 29.38 14.82 -6.41
C LEU A 137 29.62 13.40 -5.90
N MET A 138 30.38 13.20 -4.83
CA MET A 138 30.68 11.89 -4.26
C MET A 138 30.51 11.89 -2.73
N TYR A 139 30.12 10.75 -2.18
CA TYR A 139 30.12 10.51 -0.73
C TYR A 139 30.81 9.19 -0.41
N SER A 140 31.42 9.12 0.78
CA SER A 140 32.04 7.90 1.31
C SER A 140 31.19 7.31 2.43
N LYS A 141 31.33 6.00 2.68
CA LYS A 141 30.70 5.36 3.83
C LYS A 141 31.02 6.07 5.15
N THR A 142 32.28 6.48 5.35
CA THR A 142 32.71 7.23 6.53
C THR A 142 31.91 8.52 6.71
N SER A 143 31.69 9.29 5.65
CA SER A 143 30.91 10.54 5.74
C SER A 143 29.44 10.29 6.12
N VAL A 144 28.86 9.19 5.63
CA VAL A 144 27.49 8.77 5.97
C VAL A 144 27.41 8.29 7.42
N ASP A 145 28.40 7.54 7.88
CA ASP A 145 28.49 7.04 9.26
C ASP A 145 28.68 8.20 10.26
N THR A 146 29.48 9.21 9.92
CA THR A 146 29.63 10.43 10.74
C THR A 146 28.29 11.18 10.88
N LEU A 147 27.57 11.39 9.79
CA LEU A 147 26.25 12.02 9.81
C LEU A 147 25.25 11.20 10.64
N MET A 148 25.28 9.88 10.50
CA MET A 148 24.44 8.97 11.29
C MET A 148 24.74 9.11 12.79
N GLN A 149 26.01 9.13 13.17
CA GLN A 149 26.43 9.30 14.57
C GLN A 149 25.98 10.64 15.14
N GLU A 150 26.12 11.73 14.37
CA GLU A 150 25.64 13.07 14.77
C GLU A 150 24.13 13.10 15.05
N LEU A 151 23.35 12.41 14.22
CA LEU A 151 21.89 12.30 14.38
C LEU A 151 21.46 11.42 15.55
N VAL A 152 22.21 10.36 15.84
CA VAL A 152 21.89 9.39 16.91
C VAL A 152 22.39 9.87 18.28
N ALA A 153 23.56 10.52 18.36
CA ALA A 153 24.17 10.96 19.61
C ALA A 153 23.34 12.04 20.33
N ASN A 154 22.59 12.86 19.59
CA ASN A 154 21.76 13.89 20.16
C ASN A 154 20.33 13.36 20.40
N ALA A 155 19.90 13.23 21.66
CA ALA A 155 18.60 12.64 22.04
C ALA A 155 17.35 13.31 21.41
N ASN A 156 17.47 14.57 20.95
CA ASN A 156 16.44 15.29 20.21
C ASN A 156 16.55 15.19 18.67
N HIS A 157 17.57 14.51 18.13
CA HIS A 157 17.92 14.54 16.71
C HIS A 157 17.49 13.31 15.88
N GLY A 158 17.02 12.24 16.50
CA GLY A 158 16.51 11.04 15.81
C GLY A 158 15.17 11.21 15.08
N ASN A 159 14.63 12.43 15.01
CA ASN A 159 13.42 12.71 14.25
C ASN A 159 13.76 13.51 13.00
N VAL A 160 13.95 12.82 11.88
CA VAL A 160 14.20 13.45 10.58
C VAL A 160 12.89 13.49 9.77
N ASP A 161 12.50 14.67 9.30
CA ASP A 161 11.30 14.82 8.46
C ASP A 161 11.57 14.31 7.04
N PHE A 162 12.70 14.70 6.45
CA PHE A 162 13.13 14.28 5.11
C PHE A 162 14.56 13.78 5.11
N LEU A 163 14.79 12.64 4.47
CA LEU A 163 16.10 12.24 3.97
C LEU A 163 16.12 12.41 2.45
N LEU A 164 17.10 13.14 1.92
CA LEU A 164 17.31 13.34 0.49
C LEU A 164 18.58 12.62 0.06
N THR A 165 18.47 11.67 -0.86
CA THR A 165 19.62 11.00 -1.49
C THR A 165 19.32 10.77 -2.96
N ALA A 166 20.32 10.76 -3.83
CA ALA A 166 20.05 10.44 -5.24
C ALA A 166 19.75 8.94 -5.42
N ALA A 167 20.60 8.11 -4.82
CA ALA A 167 20.50 6.66 -4.87
C ALA A 167 19.45 6.08 -3.92
N TYR A 168 18.86 4.95 -4.32
CA TYR A 168 18.07 4.10 -3.44
C TYR A 168 18.97 3.42 -2.38
N PRO A 169 18.45 3.13 -1.17
CA PRO A 169 19.12 2.22 -0.25
C PRO A 169 19.08 0.79 -0.79
N ALA A 170 20.16 0.03 -0.59
CA ALA A 170 20.21 -1.39 -0.95
C ALA A 170 19.02 -2.14 -0.32
N ASN A 171 18.43 -3.06 -1.09
CA ASN A 171 17.34 -3.94 -0.65
C ASN A 171 16.01 -3.22 -0.34
N PHE A 172 15.79 -2.00 -0.85
CA PHE A 172 14.53 -1.27 -0.68
C PHE A 172 13.31 -2.04 -1.21
N GLN A 173 13.51 -2.94 -2.16
CA GLN A 173 12.50 -3.78 -2.79
C GLN A 173 12.02 -4.95 -1.91
N LEU A 174 12.76 -5.30 -0.85
CA LEU A 174 12.37 -6.43 0.01
C LEU A 174 11.00 -6.20 0.64
N LEU A 175 10.32 -7.31 0.93
CA LEU A 175 8.96 -7.38 1.47
C LEU A 175 7.87 -6.85 0.52
N LEU A 176 8.20 -6.64 -0.75
CA LEU A 176 7.27 -6.28 -1.81
C LEU A 176 7.26 -7.36 -2.90
N PRO A 177 6.12 -7.64 -3.53
CA PRO A 177 6.07 -8.42 -4.75
C PRO A 177 6.86 -7.74 -5.88
N GLU A 178 7.57 -8.51 -6.70
CA GLU A 178 8.35 -8.02 -7.85
C GLU A 178 7.50 -7.22 -8.85
N ALA A 179 6.22 -7.61 -9.00
CA ALA A 179 5.23 -6.90 -9.82
C ALA A 179 4.94 -5.46 -9.36
N GLN A 180 5.29 -5.09 -8.12
CA GLN A 180 5.16 -3.71 -7.62
C GLN A 180 6.37 -2.84 -7.96
N LEU A 181 7.45 -3.41 -8.50
CA LEU A 181 8.61 -2.65 -8.95
C LEU A 181 8.53 -2.36 -10.45
N PRO A 182 8.66 -1.09 -10.86
CA PRO A 182 8.94 -0.75 -12.25
C PRO A 182 10.15 -1.52 -12.77
N ALA A 183 10.14 -1.87 -14.06
CA ALA A 183 11.23 -2.63 -14.69
C ALA A 183 12.60 -1.94 -14.51
N SER A 184 12.66 -0.61 -14.54
CA SER A 184 13.90 0.15 -14.31
C SER A 184 14.46 0.02 -12.89
N LEU A 185 13.66 -0.43 -11.92
CA LEU A 185 14.03 -0.58 -10.52
C LEU A 185 14.29 -2.03 -10.10
N GLN A 186 13.87 -3.02 -10.90
CA GLN A 186 14.01 -4.45 -10.55
C GLN A 186 15.47 -4.87 -10.37
N ASN A 187 16.36 -4.36 -11.23
CA ASN A 187 17.79 -4.65 -11.21
C ASN A 187 18.63 -3.55 -10.57
N LEU A 188 18.00 -2.52 -10.00
CA LEU A 188 18.71 -1.39 -9.43
C LEU A 188 19.41 -1.80 -8.13
N GLN A 189 20.74 -1.68 -8.13
CA GLN A 189 21.56 -1.90 -6.94
C GLN A 189 21.61 -0.62 -6.12
N GLY A 190 20.97 -0.64 -4.95
CA GLY A 190 21.00 0.49 -4.03
C GLY A 190 22.30 0.57 -3.22
N SER A 191 22.51 1.68 -2.53
CA SER A 191 23.67 1.93 -1.67
C SER A 191 23.57 1.22 -0.32
N LEU A 192 24.63 0.51 0.07
CA LEU A 192 24.72 -0.13 1.38
C LEU A 192 24.90 0.91 2.50
N ALA A 193 25.68 1.97 2.26
CA ALA A 193 25.84 3.05 3.24
C ALA A 193 24.50 3.74 3.56
N ILE A 194 23.69 4.04 2.54
CA ILE A 194 22.35 4.64 2.74
C ILE A 194 21.41 3.66 3.45
N ARG A 195 21.48 2.36 3.13
CA ARG A 195 20.71 1.32 3.82
C ARG A 195 21.03 1.32 5.32
N ASP A 196 22.30 1.29 5.68
CA ASP A 196 22.74 1.23 7.07
C ASP A 196 22.32 2.52 7.82
N PHE A 197 22.36 3.67 7.16
CA PHE A 197 21.85 4.95 7.67
C PHE A 197 20.35 4.90 8.02
N VAL A 198 19.50 4.45 7.08
CA VAL A 198 18.03 4.44 7.30
C VAL A 198 17.56 3.39 8.32
N ILE A 199 18.39 2.36 8.58
CA ILE A 199 18.16 1.41 9.68
C ILE A 199 18.25 2.09 11.05
N GLN A 200 19.03 3.18 11.19
CA GLN A 200 19.20 3.85 12.49
C GLN A 200 18.38 5.14 12.60
N VAL A 201 18.27 5.91 11.52
CA VAL A 201 17.73 7.28 11.57
C VAL A 201 16.21 7.33 11.36
N HIS A 202 15.62 6.37 10.64
CA HIS A 202 14.18 6.24 10.44
C HIS A 202 13.45 7.54 9.98
N PRO A 203 13.85 8.18 8.86
CA PRO A 203 13.23 9.43 8.40
C PRO A 203 11.74 9.24 8.10
N LYS A 204 10.90 10.28 8.23
CA LYS A 204 9.46 10.19 7.86
C LYS A 204 9.28 10.00 6.35
N TYR A 205 10.08 10.71 5.57
CA TYR A 205 10.13 10.63 4.11
C TYR A 205 11.56 10.43 3.65
N HIS A 206 11.77 9.52 2.72
CA HIS A 206 13.03 9.34 2.01
C HIS A 206 12.77 9.60 0.52
N ILE A 207 13.36 10.64 -0.03
CA ILE A 207 13.15 11.04 -1.42
C ILE A 207 14.40 10.70 -2.22
N VAL A 208 14.19 10.06 -3.36
CA VAL A 208 15.23 9.59 -4.28
C VAL A 208 14.94 9.96 -5.73
N SER A 209 15.96 9.95 -6.58
CA SER A 209 15.86 10.37 -7.99
C SER A 209 16.34 9.33 -9.00
N ASP A 210 16.96 8.24 -8.55
CA ASP A 210 17.48 7.20 -9.43
C ASP A 210 16.40 6.37 -10.15
N GLY A 211 16.78 5.75 -11.27
CA GLY A 211 15.89 4.89 -12.06
C GLY A 211 14.91 5.61 -12.99
N ASP A 212 14.93 6.96 -12.99
CA ASP A 212 14.18 7.85 -13.89
C ASP A 212 12.68 7.49 -13.99
N VAL A 213 12.09 7.10 -12.87
CA VAL A 213 10.69 6.65 -12.79
C VAL A 213 10.08 7.16 -11.49
N PHE A 214 8.82 7.57 -11.56
CA PHE A 214 8.02 7.82 -10.37
C PHE A 214 7.67 6.48 -9.73
N TYR A 215 8.16 6.28 -8.51
CA TYR A 215 7.88 5.09 -7.74
C TYR A 215 7.61 5.45 -6.29
N GLN A 216 6.44 5.07 -5.77
CA GLN A 216 6.14 5.22 -4.36
C GLN A 216 6.11 3.84 -3.72
N ARG A 217 7.13 3.55 -2.90
CA ARG A 217 7.17 2.32 -2.12
C ARG A 217 5.99 2.31 -1.14
N LEU A 218 5.43 1.14 -0.84
CA LEU A 218 4.59 0.99 0.35
C LEU A 218 5.36 1.51 1.58
N PRO A 219 4.72 2.22 2.52
CA PRO A 219 5.40 2.65 3.73
C PRO A 219 5.97 1.45 4.49
N TYR A 220 7.06 1.65 5.24
CA TYR A 220 7.53 0.65 6.19
C TYR A 220 7.62 1.21 7.59
N VAL A 221 7.36 0.33 8.57
CA VAL A 221 7.46 0.65 9.99
C VAL A 221 8.79 0.15 10.55
N SER A 222 9.44 1.00 11.34
CA SER A 222 10.63 0.68 12.13
C SER A 222 10.34 0.88 13.61
N THR A 223 11.01 0.11 14.47
CA THR A 223 11.04 0.37 15.90
C THR A 223 12.34 1.07 16.22
N VAL A 224 12.26 2.25 16.83
CA VAL A 224 13.44 3.07 17.14
C VAL A 224 14.26 2.40 18.24
N SER A 225 15.51 2.07 17.95
CA SER A 225 16.44 1.37 18.85
C SER A 225 16.46 1.96 20.26
N GLY A 226 16.39 1.09 21.29
CA GLY A 226 16.34 1.51 22.69
C GLY A 226 15.00 2.07 23.16
N THR A 227 13.98 2.13 22.28
CA THR A 227 12.63 2.58 22.61
C THR A 227 11.57 1.62 22.03
N ALA A 228 10.35 1.63 22.58
CA ALA A 228 9.21 0.92 21.98
C ALA A 228 8.50 1.74 20.88
N ARG A 229 9.08 2.88 20.47
CA ARG A 229 8.45 3.83 19.56
C ARG A 229 8.49 3.32 18.14
N LYS A 230 7.32 3.31 17.47
CA LYS A 230 7.22 3.00 16.04
C LYS A 230 7.39 4.27 15.22
N GLN A 231 8.06 4.15 14.08
CA GLN A 231 8.30 5.24 13.14
C GLN A 231 8.00 4.75 11.72
N LEU A 232 7.22 5.51 10.96
CA LEU A 232 6.90 5.21 9.57
C LEU A 232 7.80 5.97 8.63
N THR A 233 8.37 5.28 7.65
CA THR A 233 9.11 5.88 6.54
C THR A 233 8.39 5.65 5.22
N ARG A 234 8.29 6.71 4.42
CA ARG A 234 7.74 6.70 3.06
C ARG A 234 8.86 6.98 2.07
N LEU A 235 9.21 5.97 1.25
CA LEU A 235 10.21 6.10 0.19
C LEU A 235 9.52 6.50 -1.12
N ILE A 236 9.98 7.60 -1.72
CA ILE A 236 9.42 8.16 -2.96
C ILE A 236 10.57 8.42 -3.95
N GLY A 237 10.57 7.69 -5.07
CA GLY A 237 11.37 7.98 -6.25
C GLY A 237 10.64 8.90 -7.21
N LEU A 238 11.35 9.88 -7.73
CA LEU A 238 10.86 10.86 -8.70
C LEU A 238 11.64 10.73 -10.00
N SER A 239 10.94 10.80 -11.14
CA SER A 239 11.60 10.82 -12.45
C SER A 239 12.30 12.16 -12.69
N SER A 240 13.09 12.23 -13.77
CA SER A 240 13.69 13.48 -14.23
C SER A 240 12.64 14.45 -14.77
N VAL A 241 12.92 15.76 -14.71
CA VAL A 241 12.08 16.81 -15.30
C VAL A 241 11.85 16.50 -16.78
N ASN A 242 10.57 16.58 -17.18
CA ASN A 242 10.14 16.25 -18.54
C ASN A 242 8.78 16.89 -18.85
N THR A 243 8.36 16.79 -20.11
CA THR A 243 7.03 17.25 -20.59
C THR A 243 6.04 16.10 -20.81
N VAL A 244 6.43 14.87 -20.47
CA VAL A 244 5.65 13.65 -20.69
C VAL A 244 4.48 13.61 -19.70
N LYS A 245 3.26 13.39 -20.21
CA LYS A 245 2.03 13.35 -19.39
C LYS A 245 1.80 12.01 -18.68
N ASP A 246 2.74 11.09 -18.80
CA ASP A 246 2.69 9.79 -18.15
C ASP A 246 2.92 9.96 -16.64
N LYS A 247 2.07 9.33 -15.83
CA LYS A 247 2.20 9.32 -14.38
C LYS A 247 3.50 8.66 -13.93
N THR A 248 4.05 7.71 -14.69
CA THR A 248 5.35 7.05 -14.41
C THR A 248 6.52 8.01 -14.57
N ARG A 249 6.29 9.13 -15.25
CA ARG A 249 7.25 10.21 -15.49
C ARG A 249 6.93 11.43 -14.63
N LYS A 250 6.23 11.24 -13.50
CA LYS A 250 6.00 12.29 -12.53
C LYS A 250 7.31 12.68 -11.84
N TYR A 251 7.78 13.89 -12.17
CA TYR A 251 9.02 14.44 -11.64
C TYR A 251 8.81 15.40 -10.46
N LEU A 252 7.59 15.91 -10.25
CA LEU A 252 7.27 16.90 -9.21
C LEU A 252 6.17 16.38 -8.28
N HIS A 253 6.41 16.45 -6.97
CA HIS A 253 5.53 15.92 -5.94
C HIS A 253 5.33 16.93 -4.81
N ALA A 254 4.08 17.16 -4.41
CA ALA A 254 3.71 18.16 -3.41
C ALA A 254 3.33 17.47 -2.09
N LEU A 255 3.87 17.93 -0.96
CA LEU A 255 3.54 17.42 0.36
C LEU A 255 3.23 18.56 1.34
N GLN A 256 2.25 18.32 2.22
CA GLN A 256 2.03 19.13 3.41
C GLN A 256 2.47 18.30 4.62
N VAL A 257 3.43 18.81 5.38
CA VAL A 257 4.10 18.03 6.43
C VAL A 257 3.95 18.70 7.79
N VAL A 258 3.69 17.91 8.82
CA VAL A 258 3.83 18.31 10.22
C VAL A 258 5.29 18.09 10.64
N PRO A 259 6.06 19.15 10.93
CA PRO A 259 7.43 19.02 11.41
C PRO A 259 7.52 18.16 12.66
N CYS A 260 8.56 17.34 12.74
CA CYS A 260 8.74 16.43 13.87
C CYS A 260 8.89 17.16 15.22
N MET A 261 9.46 18.37 15.19
CA MET A 261 9.65 19.23 16.36
C MET A 261 8.32 19.74 16.92
N GLN A 262 7.25 19.75 16.10
CA GLN A 262 5.93 20.23 16.49
C GLN A 262 5.00 19.12 16.98
N LEU A 263 5.41 17.85 16.90
CA LEU A 263 4.62 16.72 17.40
C LEU A 263 4.72 16.63 18.93
N SER A 264 3.59 16.42 19.60
CA SER A 264 3.55 16.16 21.05
C SER A 264 4.20 14.81 21.41
N ALA A 265 4.52 14.61 22.70
CA ALA A 265 5.11 13.34 23.17
C ALA A 265 4.19 12.13 22.91
N THR A 266 2.87 12.33 23.02
CA THR A 266 1.83 11.31 22.76
C THR A 266 1.72 10.99 21.27
N GLU A 267 1.66 11.99 20.38
CA GLU A 267 1.66 11.78 18.92
C GLU A 267 2.95 11.13 18.40
N ARG A 268 4.07 11.30 19.12
CA ARG A 268 5.31 10.61 18.81
C ARG A 268 5.30 9.14 19.22
N GLN A 269 4.52 8.76 20.24
CA GLN A 269 4.39 7.38 20.70
C GLN A 269 3.32 6.59 19.95
N HIS A 270 2.19 7.24 19.63
CA HIS A 270 1.09 6.66 18.85
C HIS A 270 1.19 7.09 17.40
N VAL A 271 1.78 6.24 16.56
CA VAL A 271 1.84 6.45 15.12
C VAL A 271 0.76 5.62 14.45
N ASP A 272 -0.19 6.28 13.76
CA ASP A 272 -1.19 5.61 12.94
C ASP A 272 -0.51 4.89 11.79
N ILE A 273 -0.57 3.55 11.78
CA ILE A 273 0.06 2.70 10.77
C ILE A 273 -0.96 2.43 9.66
N PRO A 274 -0.79 2.99 8.45
CA PRO A 274 -1.73 2.76 7.36
C PRO A 274 -1.74 1.29 6.94
N THR A 275 -2.92 0.81 6.55
CA THR A 275 -3.10 -0.51 5.96
C THR A 275 -2.20 -0.65 4.72
N GLY A 276 -1.44 -1.74 4.63
CA GLY A 276 -0.47 -1.94 3.54
C GLY A 276 0.99 -1.66 3.92
N THR A 277 1.24 -1.05 5.09
CA THR A 277 2.60 -0.84 5.62
C THR A 277 3.34 -2.17 5.78
N THR A 278 4.58 -2.24 5.31
CA THR A 278 5.47 -3.40 5.49
C THR A 278 6.29 -3.25 6.78
N GLN A 279 6.93 -4.32 7.23
CA GLN A 279 8.06 -4.17 8.17
C GLN A 279 9.22 -3.45 7.48
N ASN A 280 10.21 -2.99 8.26
CA ASN A 280 11.42 -2.40 7.72
C ASN A 280 12.15 -3.43 6.82
N PRO A 281 12.30 -3.17 5.51
CA PRO A 281 12.89 -4.13 4.57
C PRO A 281 14.37 -4.40 4.83
N TYR A 282 15.07 -3.46 5.44
CA TYR A 282 16.52 -3.50 5.59
C TYR A 282 16.99 -4.36 6.76
N LEU A 283 16.08 -4.73 7.67
CA LEU A 283 16.39 -5.64 8.78
C LEU A 283 16.47 -7.10 8.31
N TYR A 284 15.67 -7.49 7.32
CA TYR A 284 15.69 -8.85 6.76
C TYR A 284 16.99 -9.17 6.03
N ALA A 285 17.60 -8.16 5.40
CA ALA A 285 18.87 -8.31 4.70
C ALA A 285 20.07 -8.64 5.61
N LYS A 286 19.99 -8.37 6.92
CA LYS A 286 21.08 -8.66 7.88
C LYS A 286 21.07 -10.11 8.38
N ASP A 287 19.92 -10.80 8.31
CA ASP A 287 19.78 -12.21 8.72
C ASP A 287 20.28 -13.18 7.64
N ASP A 288 20.19 -12.82 6.36
CA ASP A 288 20.58 -13.68 5.23
C ASP A 288 22.10 -13.90 5.10
N THR A 289 22.94 -13.02 5.67
CA THR A 289 24.40 -13.22 5.68
C THR A 289 24.86 -14.37 6.58
N ILE A 290 24.04 -14.86 7.52
CA ILE A 290 24.41 -15.96 8.43
C ILE A 290 23.98 -17.34 7.89
N ASN A 291 22.94 -17.41 7.04
CA ASN A 291 22.31 -18.69 6.67
C ASN A 291 22.56 -19.15 5.21
N TRP A 292 23.23 -18.36 4.38
CA TRP A 292 23.44 -18.69 2.96
C TRP A 292 24.45 -19.83 2.71
N THR A 293 25.33 -20.14 3.67
CA THR A 293 26.42 -21.12 3.46
C THR A 293 26.01 -22.60 3.57
N VAL A 294 24.82 -22.95 4.07
CA VAL A 294 24.52 -24.35 4.43
C VAL A 294 23.34 -24.98 3.68
N ARG A 295 22.42 -24.21 3.08
CA ARG A 295 21.13 -24.78 2.60
C ARG A 295 20.92 -24.90 1.09
N ASP A 296 21.70 -24.23 0.24
CA ASP A 296 21.44 -24.18 -1.21
C ASP A 296 22.23 -25.16 -2.10
N ALA A 297 23.12 -25.98 -1.53
CA ALA A 297 23.80 -27.04 -2.29
C ALA A 297 22.87 -28.23 -2.67
N LYS A 298 21.68 -28.34 -2.08
CA LYS A 298 20.78 -29.50 -2.28
C LYS A 298 19.50 -29.24 -3.09
N ARG A 299 19.15 -28.00 -3.46
CA ARG A 299 17.88 -27.70 -4.15
C ARG A 299 17.99 -27.36 -5.65
N ARG A 300 19.19 -27.34 -6.24
CA ARG A 300 19.40 -27.08 -7.68
C ARG A 300 19.27 -28.30 -8.61
N LYS A 301 18.64 -29.39 -8.17
CA LYS A 301 18.21 -30.47 -9.07
C LYS A 301 16.75 -30.79 -8.79
N VAL A 302 15.86 -30.33 -9.66
CA VAL A 302 14.74 -31.09 -10.28
C VAL A 302 13.93 -30.15 -11.20
N ALA A 303 14.03 -30.45 -12.50
CA ALA A 303 13.08 -30.32 -13.61
C ALA A 303 12.40 -28.96 -13.95
N THR A 304 12.95 -28.29 -14.97
CA THR A 304 12.23 -27.46 -15.94
C THR A 304 11.55 -28.34 -17.00
N GLY A 305 10.23 -28.18 -17.18
CA GLY A 305 9.48 -28.69 -18.33
C GLY A 305 9.58 -27.74 -19.53
N ASN A 306 9.67 -28.33 -20.71
CA ASN A 306 10.06 -27.75 -22.00
C ASN A 306 9.18 -26.60 -22.53
N LEU A 307 9.74 -25.41 -22.67
CA LEU A 307 9.28 -24.37 -23.60
C LEU A 307 10.50 -23.80 -24.34
N SER A 308 10.39 -23.55 -25.65
CA SER A 308 11.51 -23.07 -26.45
C SER A 308 11.79 -21.58 -26.22
N VAL A 309 13.04 -21.17 -26.46
CA VAL A 309 13.51 -19.78 -26.29
C VAL A 309 12.71 -18.77 -27.12
N GLU A 310 12.20 -19.21 -28.28
CA GLU A 310 11.36 -18.39 -29.18
C GLU A 310 9.95 -18.18 -28.62
N GLN A 311 9.36 -19.18 -27.94
CA GLN A 311 8.05 -19.05 -27.28
C GLN A 311 8.12 -18.10 -26.08
N ILE A 312 9.25 -18.07 -25.37
CA ILE A 312 9.51 -17.14 -24.26
C ILE A 312 9.62 -15.70 -24.79
N GLN A 313 10.26 -15.48 -25.94
CA GLN A 313 10.35 -14.15 -26.57
C GLN A 313 9.00 -13.64 -27.09
N GLN A 314 8.17 -14.50 -27.67
CA GLN A 314 6.83 -14.12 -28.15
C GLN A 314 5.87 -13.76 -27.01
N LEU A 315 5.92 -14.48 -25.89
CA LEU A 315 5.11 -14.17 -24.70
C LEU A 315 5.58 -12.89 -23.98
N THR A 316 6.87 -12.57 -24.05
CA THR A 316 7.44 -11.34 -23.49
C THR A 316 7.13 -10.11 -24.35
N ALA A 317 7.06 -10.25 -25.69
CA ALA A 317 6.68 -9.17 -26.59
C ALA A 317 5.19 -8.78 -26.48
N ASN A 318 4.32 -9.73 -26.14
CA ASN A 318 2.88 -9.50 -26.01
C ASN A 318 2.44 -8.92 -24.65
N SER A 319 3.34 -8.83 -23.66
CA SER A 319 3.02 -8.32 -22.30
C SER A 319 3.44 -6.86 -22.06
N VAL A 320 4.05 -6.19 -23.06
CA VAL A 320 4.59 -4.83 -22.91
C VAL A 320 3.50 -3.74 -22.94
N ASN A 321 2.26 -4.07 -23.31
CA ASN A 321 1.13 -3.14 -23.35
C ASN A 321 0.05 -3.49 -22.31
N SER A 322 0.32 -3.24 -21.02
CA SER A 322 -0.77 -3.01 -20.04
C SER A 322 -0.28 -2.27 -18.80
N ALA A 323 -1.07 -1.28 -18.40
CA ALA A 323 -0.71 -0.14 -17.57
C ALA A 323 -0.30 -0.47 -16.13
N GLN A 324 0.77 0.19 -15.68
CA GLN A 324 1.21 0.28 -14.29
C GLN A 324 0.19 1.09 -13.45
N PHE A 325 -0.26 0.53 -12.32
CA PHE A 325 -1.25 1.14 -11.42
C PHE A 325 -0.61 2.15 -10.44
N PHE A 326 -1.20 3.34 -10.36
CA PHE A 326 -0.78 4.46 -9.48
C PHE A 326 -1.65 4.57 -8.23
N TYR A 327 -1.03 4.69 -7.05
CA TYR A 327 -1.68 5.04 -5.78
C TYR A 327 -1.86 6.56 -5.65
N ASP A 328 -3.10 7.07 -5.47
CA ASP A 328 -3.41 8.50 -5.38
C ASP A 328 -3.49 9.00 -3.92
N GLN A 329 -2.52 9.83 -3.53
CA GLN A 329 -2.41 10.42 -2.18
C GLN A 329 -3.51 11.45 -1.84
N ARG A 330 -4.30 11.95 -2.81
CA ARG A 330 -5.37 12.93 -2.50
C ARG A 330 -6.49 12.33 -1.65
N LEU A 331 -6.66 11.01 -1.67
CA LEU A 331 -7.62 10.29 -0.84
C LEU A 331 -7.13 10.14 0.62
N ALA A 332 -5.81 10.02 0.84
CA ALA A 332 -5.24 9.82 2.18
C ALA A 332 -5.19 11.10 3.05
N ALA A 333 -5.33 12.29 2.46
CA ALA A 333 -5.19 13.56 3.16
C ALA A 333 -6.49 14.10 3.81
N LYS A 334 -7.66 13.48 3.56
CA LYS A 334 -8.95 13.96 4.09
C LYS A 334 -9.32 13.46 5.50
N GLY A 335 -8.52 12.59 6.09
CA GLY A 335 -8.76 11.99 7.42
C GLY A 335 -8.35 12.84 8.63
N GLN A 336 -8.23 14.16 8.51
CA GLN A 336 -8.01 15.02 9.69
C GLN A 336 -9.31 15.67 10.14
N ARG A 337 -9.96 15.10 11.16
CA ARG A 337 -10.83 15.87 12.06
C ARG A 337 -10.26 15.84 13.48
N LYS A 338 -9.98 17.04 13.98
CA LYS A 338 -9.77 17.39 15.39
C LYS A 338 -11.08 17.16 16.17
N GLY A 339 -10.97 16.69 17.40
CA GLY A 339 -12.01 16.83 18.42
C GLY A 339 -12.16 15.58 19.27
N GLY A 340 -11.46 15.54 20.41
CA GLY A 340 -11.73 14.56 21.46
C GLY A 340 -12.96 14.96 22.27
N LEU A 341 -13.58 13.99 22.95
CA LEU A 341 -14.55 14.24 24.01
C LEU A 341 -14.47 13.12 25.06
N LEU A 342 -14.14 13.51 26.29
CA LEU A 342 -14.73 12.93 27.49
C LEU A 342 -16.09 13.63 27.73
N PRO A 343 -17.02 12.99 28.47
CA PRO A 343 -18.43 13.36 28.53
C PRO A 343 -18.69 14.45 29.58
N ASP A 344 -19.69 15.33 29.39
CA ASP A 344 -20.99 15.16 30.07
C ASP A 344 -22.06 16.22 29.71
N GLU A 345 -23.31 15.78 29.84
CA GLU A 345 -24.59 16.44 30.17
C GLU A 345 -24.88 17.92 29.88
N SER A 346 -25.96 18.18 29.11
CA SER A 346 -27.28 18.58 29.64
C SER A 346 -28.19 19.33 28.61
N THR A 347 -29.44 18.85 28.54
CA THR A 347 -30.71 19.57 28.23
C THR A 347 -30.98 20.25 26.87
N GLY A 348 -32.15 19.93 26.29
CA GLY A 348 -32.95 20.90 25.52
C GLY A 348 -33.64 20.37 24.25
N GLN A 349 -34.92 20.03 24.36
CA GLN A 349 -35.84 19.59 23.30
C GLN A 349 -35.96 20.58 22.12
N GLN A 350 -36.03 20.09 20.87
CA GLN A 350 -37.08 20.48 19.90
C GLN A 350 -37.07 19.66 18.58
N ARG A 351 -38.19 18.95 18.39
CA ARG A 351 -38.98 18.68 17.15
C ARG A 351 -38.26 18.30 15.84
N THR A 352 -38.36 17.00 15.57
CA THR A 352 -38.52 16.28 14.29
C THR A 352 -38.59 17.09 12.98
N LYS A 353 -37.55 16.94 12.15
CA LYS A 353 -37.62 16.90 10.67
C LYS A 353 -36.90 15.63 10.20
N PRO A 354 -37.32 14.99 9.09
CA PRO A 354 -36.78 13.70 8.69
C PRO A 354 -35.27 13.83 8.41
N ARG A 355 -34.48 13.00 9.09
CA ARG A 355 -33.04 12.88 8.88
C ARG A 355 -32.77 12.60 7.40
N SER A 356 -32.04 13.49 6.73
CA SER A 356 -31.31 13.12 5.51
C SER A 356 -30.24 12.10 5.90
N LEU A 357 -30.43 10.86 5.48
CA LEU A 357 -29.41 9.82 5.52
C LEU A 357 -28.31 10.15 4.50
N VAL A 358 -27.07 9.75 4.83
CA VAL A 358 -25.89 9.62 3.96
C VAL A 358 -24.96 10.85 3.90
N GLU A 359 -24.18 11.04 4.97
CA GLU A 359 -22.78 11.50 4.86
C GLU A 359 -21.88 10.29 5.24
N ASP A 360 -20.73 10.14 4.57
CA ASP A 360 -19.69 9.11 4.80
C ASP A 360 -19.76 7.75 4.05
N ARG A 361 -20.07 7.74 2.74
CA ARG A 361 -19.91 6.55 1.88
C ARG A 361 -18.80 6.65 0.82
N THR A 362 -17.82 7.56 0.92
CA THR A 362 -16.83 7.74 -0.17
C THR A 362 -15.67 6.74 -0.19
N GLU A 363 -15.49 5.93 0.86
CA GLU A 363 -14.28 5.09 1.04
C GLU A 363 -14.54 3.58 1.11
N CYS A 364 -15.80 3.12 1.02
CA CYS A 364 -16.12 1.70 1.07
C CYS A 364 -15.78 0.99 -0.26
N TRP A 365 -15.07 -0.14 -0.17
CA TRP A 365 -14.67 -0.92 -1.35
C TRP A 365 -15.78 -1.84 -1.90
N PHE A 366 -16.89 -1.95 -1.17
CA PHE A 366 -17.98 -2.87 -1.47
C PHE A 366 -19.31 -2.15 -1.80
N CYS A 367 -19.49 -0.87 -1.47
CA CYS A 367 -20.74 -0.20 -1.86
C CYS A 367 -20.75 0.12 -3.35
N LEU A 368 -21.82 -0.30 -4.05
CA LEU A 368 -22.05 -0.04 -5.49
C LEU A 368 -22.01 1.44 -5.88
N SER A 369 -22.33 2.33 -4.94
CA SER A 369 -22.34 3.77 -5.12
C SER A 369 -20.96 4.44 -4.94
N THR A 370 -19.91 3.74 -4.54
CA THR A 370 -18.58 4.35 -4.35
C THR A 370 -17.80 4.42 -5.67
N PRO A 371 -17.02 5.50 -5.90
CA PRO A 371 -16.14 5.58 -7.05
C PRO A 371 -14.93 4.64 -6.95
N THR A 372 -14.62 4.13 -5.75
CA THR A 372 -13.49 3.24 -5.45
C THR A 372 -13.80 1.75 -5.65
N LEU A 373 -15.06 1.39 -5.94
CA LEU A 373 -15.45 0.01 -6.21
C LEU A 373 -14.83 -0.50 -7.53
N GLU A 374 -14.21 -1.68 -7.45
CA GLU A 374 -13.64 -2.40 -8.59
C GLU A 374 -14.74 -3.10 -9.39
N ARG A 375 -15.49 -2.33 -10.19
CA ARG A 375 -16.68 -2.80 -10.92
C ARG A 375 -16.44 -4.03 -11.81
N HIS A 376 -15.22 -4.21 -12.30
CA HIS A 376 -14.86 -5.35 -13.17
C HIS A 376 -14.87 -6.70 -12.44
N LEU A 377 -14.90 -6.71 -11.11
CA LEU A 377 -15.00 -7.93 -10.29
C LEU A 377 -16.45 -8.37 -10.04
N ILE A 378 -17.45 -7.54 -10.35
CA ILE A 378 -18.86 -7.87 -10.12
C ILE A 378 -19.29 -8.93 -11.13
N VAL A 379 -19.85 -10.04 -10.62
CA VAL A 379 -20.38 -11.17 -11.39
C VAL A 379 -21.87 -10.97 -11.71
N SER A 380 -22.67 -10.71 -10.68
CA SER A 380 -24.13 -10.65 -10.76
C SER A 380 -24.67 -9.68 -9.70
N ILE A 381 -25.76 -8.98 -9.96
CA ILE A 381 -26.37 -8.00 -9.04
C ILE A 381 -27.85 -8.34 -8.89
N GLY A 382 -28.28 -8.63 -7.66
CA GLY A 382 -29.69 -8.78 -7.29
C GLY A 382 -30.27 -7.47 -6.73
N GLN A 383 -31.40 -7.59 -6.03
CA GLN A 383 -32.14 -6.44 -5.49
C GLN A 383 -31.55 -5.92 -4.16
N GLU A 384 -31.00 -6.80 -3.33
CA GLU A 384 -30.52 -6.56 -1.97
C GLU A 384 -29.05 -6.96 -1.76
N ALA A 385 -28.49 -7.80 -2.63
CA ALA A 385 -27.14 -8.34 -2.58
C ALA A 385 -26.57 -8.56 -4.00
N TYR A 386 -25.25 -8.72 -4.10
CA TYR A 386 -24.56 -8.97 -5.36
C TYR A 386 -23.43 -9.98 -5.17
N LEU A 387 -23.08 -10.67 -6.26
CA LEU A 387 -22.00 -11.64 -6.34
C LEU A 387 -20.78 -10.99 -6.99
N ALA A 388 -19.59 -11.18 -6.40
CA ALA A 388 -18.35 -10.64 -6.95
C ALA A 388 -17.14 -11.55 -6.71
N MET A 389 -16.14 -11.44 -7.58
CA MET A 389 -14.82 -12.00 -7.34
C MET A 389 -14.06 -11.14 -6.32
N PRO A 390 -13.34 -11.72 -5.34
CA PRO A 390 -12.49 -10.97 -4.43
C PRO A 390 -11.20 -10.53 -5.14
N LYS A 391 -10.72 -9.33 -4.79
CA LYS A 391 -9.35 -8.93 -5.11
C LYS A 391 -8.38 -9.86 -4.39
N GLY A 392 -7.60 -10.62 -5.15
CA GLY A 392 -6.72 -11.66 -4.62
C GLY A 392 -7.45 -12.93 -4.18
N ALA A 393 -8.27 -13.50 -5.05
CA ALA A 393 -8.94 -14.79 -4.87
C ALA A 393 -7.96 -15.92 -4.50
N ILE A 394 -8.40 -16.89 -3.68
CA ILE A 394 -7.53 -18.02 -3.29
C ILE A 394 -7.32 -18.92 -4.50
N CYS A 395 -8.40 -19.17 -5.23
CA CYS A 395 -8.50 -19.87 -6.50
C CYS A 395 -9.60 -19.21 -7.33
N GLU A 396 -9.82 -19.70 -8.56
CA GLU A 396 -10.92 -19.26 -9.43
C GLU A 396 -12.32 -19.53 -8.86
N ASP A 397 -12.42 -20.43 -7.88
CA ASP A 397 -13.66 -20.80 -7.20
C ASP A 397 -13.96 -19.98 -5.94
N HIS A 398 -13.19 -18.93 -5.66
CA HIS A 398 -13.42 -18.05 -4.51
C HIS A 398 -14.23 -16.82 -4.93
N VAL A 399 -15.45 -16.70 -4.41
CA VAL A 399 -16.39 -15.59 -4.65
C VAL A 399 -16.87 -14.96 -3.35
N LEU A 400 -17.45 -13.77 -3.46
CA LEU A 400 -18.04 -13.00 -2.38
C LEU A 400 -19.53 -12.79 -2.63
N ILE A 401 -20.36 -13.05 -1.62
CA ILE A 401 -21.75 -12.59 -1.58
C ILE A 401 -21.78 -11.36 -0.69
N VAL A 402 -22.16 -10.22 -1.26
CA VAL A 402 -22.05 -8.91 -0.60
C VAL A 402 -23.41 -8.23 -0.59
N PRO A 403 -23.93 -7.79 0.57
CA PRO A 403 -25.16 -7.01 0.60
C PRO A 403 -24.96 -5.65 -0.08
N ILE A 404 -26.04 -5.09 -0.63
CA ILE A 404 -26.04 -3.72 -1.14
C ILE A 404 -26.10 -2.72 0.03
N ALA A 405 -26.81 -3.10 1.10
CA ALA A 405 -26.86 -2.35 2.35
C ALA A 405 -25.48 -2.34 3.03
N HIS A 406 -24.98 -1.14 3.35
CA HIS A 406 -23.71 -0.97 4.07
C HIS A 406 -23.93 -1.31 5.55
N GLU A 407 -23.67 -2.56 5.91
CA GLU A 407 -23.68 -3.02 7.30
C GLU A 407 -22.30 -3.55 7.70
N ALA A 408 -21.90 -3.29 8.94
CA ALA A 408 -20.62 -3.78 9.49
C ALA A 408 -20.67 -5.26 9.88
N SER A 409 -21.87 -5.74 10.22
CA SER A 409 -22.13 -7.11 10.65
C SER A 409 -23.31 -7.68 9.89
N THR A 410 -23.20 -8.95 9.51
CA THR A 410 -24.30 -9.68 8.89
C THR A 410 -25.51 -9.82 9.82
N LEU A 411 -25.32 -9.73 11.14
CA LEU A 411 -26.41 -9.77 12.12
C LEU A 411 -27.37 -8.58 12.01
N ASN A 412 -26.90 -7.45 11.46
CA ASN A 412 -27.70 -6.24 11.30
C ASN A 412 -28.50 -6.22 9.99
N LEU A 413 -28.30 -7.22 9.11
CA LEU A 413 -29.00 -7.27 7.84
C LEU A 413 -30.50 -7.51 8.03
N SER A 414 -31.28 -6.96 7.10
CA SER A 414 -32.71 -7.23 7.03
C SER A 414 -32.99 -8.66 6.60
N ASP A 415 -34.15 -9.20 6.95
CA ASP A 415 -34.53 -10.55 6.52
C ASP A 415 -34.60 -10.69 4.99
N LYS A 416 -34.93 -9.60 4.27
CA LYS A 416 -34.95 -9.57 2.80
C LYS A 416 -33.53 -9.75 2.24
N THR A 417 -32.59 -8.96 2.76
CA THR A 417 -31.18 -9.03 2.36
C THR A 417 -30.59 -10.39 2.67
N TRP A 418 -30.87 -10.94 3.86
CA TRP A 418 -30.40 -12.27 4.25
C TRP A 418 -30.96 -13.39 3.35
N ARG A 419 -32.25 -13.33 3.01
CA ARG A 419 -32.88 -14.28 2.08
C ARG A 419 -32.25 -14.25 0.70
N GLU A 420 -31.95 -13.07 0.17
CA GLU A 420 -31.31 -12.98 -1.15
C GLU A 420 -29.85 -13.45 -1.13
N MET A 421 -29.10 -13.12 -0.08
CA MET A 421 -27.75 -13.68 0.10
C MET A 421 -27.77 -15.22 0.16
N ASP A 422 -28.78 -15.81 0.82
CA ASP A 422 -28.95 -17.26 0.84
C ASP A 422 -29.37 -17.85 -0.52
N ARG A 423 -30.20 -17.13 -1.30
CA ARG A 423 -30.52 -17.49 -2.69
C ARG A 423 -29.28 -17.56 -3.58
N PHE A 424 -28.36 -16.59 -3.45
CA PHE A 424 -27.03 -16.65 -4.08
C PHE A 424 -26.22 -17.85 -3.61
N LYS A 425 -26.19 -18.11 -2.29
CA LYS A 425 -25.48 -19.26 -1.72
C LYS A 425 -26.01 -20.59 -2.28
N GLU A 426 -27.33 -20.76 -2.37
CA GLU A 426 -27.96 -21.97 -2.92
C GLU A 426 -27.72 -22.14 -4.42
N ALA A 427 -27.75 -21.05 -5.19
CA ALA A 427 -27.35 -21.07 -6.59
C ALA A 427 -25.87 -21.46 -6.76
N LEU A 428 -24.97 -20.95 -5.90
CA LEU A 428 -23.56 -21.36 -5.86
C LEU A 428 -23.39 -22.84 -5.47
N ARG A 429 -24.21 -23.38 -4.55
CA ARG A 429 -24.21 -24.82 -4.24
C ARG A 429 -24.47 -25.65 -5.49
N ARG A 430 -25.54 -25.32 -6.24
CA ARG A 430 -25.88 -26.02 -7.49
C ARG A 430 -24.79 -25.88 -8.55
N TYR A 431 -24.24 -24.67 -8.71
CA TYR A 431 -23.14 -24.40 -9.63
C TYR A 431 -21.89 -25.23 -9.31
N PHE A 432 -21.40 -25.20 -8.08
CA PHE A 432 -20.20 -25.96 -7.70
C PHE A 432 -20.44 -27.47 -7.67
N ALA A 433 -21.65 -27.92 -7.31
CA ALA A 433 -22.02 -29.33 -7.40
C ALA A 433 -21.92 -29.87 -8.84
N SER A 434 -22.29 -29.05 -9.85
CA SER A 434 -22.12 -29.41 -11.27
C SER A 434 -20.66 -29.59 -11.70
N GLN A 435 -19.70 -29.14 -10.88
CA GLN A 435 -18.26 -29.26 -11.10
C GLN A 435 -17.58 -30.24 -10.13
N GLU A 436 -18.34 -31.13 -9.49
CA GLU A 436 -17.81 -32.07 -8.48
C GLU A 436 -17.10 -31.37 -7.29
N LYS A 437 -17.62 -30.22 -6.89
CA LYS A 437 -17.15 -29.42 -5.74
C LYS A 437 -18.29 -29.22 -4.74
N GLU A 438 -17.95 -29.03 -3.47
CA GLU A 438 -18.86 -28.57 -2.42
C GLU A 438 -18.46 -27.16 -1.97
N ILE A 439 -19.39 -26.36 -1.45
CA ILE A 439 -19.05 -25.01 -1.01
C ILE A 439 -18.59 -24.99 0.45
N LEU A 440 -17.66 -24.08 0.73
CA LEU A 440 -17.33 -23.66 2.08
C LEU A 440 -17.65 -22.17 2.22
N VAL A 441 -18.38 -21.80 3.27
CA VAL A 441 -18.80 -20.41 3.50
C VAL A 441 -18.15 -19.87 4.76
N LEU A 442 -17.63 -18.65 4.71
CA LEU A 442 -17.06 -17.93 5.83
C LEU A 442 -17.78 -16.61 6.05
N ASP A 443 -18.13 -16.35 7.31
CA ASP A 443 -18.68 -15.09 7.76
C ASP A 443 -17.86 -14.56 8.95
N ARG A 444 -17.13 -13.47 8.72
CA ARG A 444 -16.27 -12.85 9.73
C ARG A 444 -16.91 -11.59 10.26
N ASN A 445 -17.60 -11.72 11.39
CA ASN A 445 -18.19 -10.62 12.15
C ASN A 445 -17.24 -10.16 13.25
N VAL A 446 -16.09 -9.63 12.85
CA VAL A 446 -15.09 -9.09 13.76
C VAL A 446 -14.78 -7.66 13.34
N ALA A 447 -14.87 -6.72 14.29
CA ALA A 447 -14.56 -5.32 14.04
C ALA A 447 -13.10 -5.18 13.57
N THR A 448 -12.91 -4.40 12.51
CA THR A 448 -11.59 -4.05 11.99
C THR A 448 -11.51 -2.53 11.83
N LEU A 449 -10.32 -1.96 11.94
CA LEU A 449 -10.10 -0.53 11.76
C LEU A 449 -10.34 -0.17 10.26
N GLY A 450 -11.47 0.50 9.96
CA GLY A 450 -11.86 0.95 8.62
C GLY A 450 -13.35 0.80 8.33
N ALA A 451 -13.79 1.21 7.14
CA ALA A 451 -15.16 0.96 6.67
C ALA A 451 -15.40 -0.56 6.57
N THR A 452 -16.17 -1.09 7.52
CA THR A 452 -16.52 -2.51 7.59
C THR A 452 -17.82 -2.69 6.81
N HIS A 453 -17.73 -3.36 5.66
CA HIS A 453 -18.90 -3.86 4.94
C HIS A 453 -18.84 -5.38 5.01
N CYS A 454 -19.82 -5.97 5.69
CA CYS A 454 -19.94 -7.40 5.87
C CYS A 454 -20.13 -8.10 4.51
N HIS A 455 -19.65 -9.32 4.40
CA HIS A 455 -19.81 -10.17 3.23
C HIS A 455 -19.59 -11.63 3.63
N TRP A 456 -20.17 -12.55 2.86
CA TRP A 456 -19.80 -13.96 2.93
C TRP A 456 -18.71 -14.26 1.90
N GLN A 457 -17.67 -14.97 2.32
CA GLN A 457 -16.72 -15.58 1.38
C GLN A 457 -17.18 -17.01 1.11
N VAL A 458 -17.30 -17.36 -0.17
CA VAL A 458 -17.67 -18.70 -0.60
C VAL A 458 -16.54 -19.26 -1.44
N VAL A 459 -16.09 -20.48 -1.14
CA VAL A 459 -15.03 -21.15 -1.88
C VAL A 459 -15.49 -22.54 -2.30
N GLY A 460 -15.38 -22.84 -3.59
CA GLY A 460 -15.58 -24.20 -4.10
C GLY A 460 -14.42 -25.12 -3.67
N ILE A 461 -14.74 -26.18 -2.96
CA ILE A 461 -13.80 -27.18 -2.45
C ILE A 461 -13.99 -28.48 -3.25
N PRO A 462 -12.94 -29.00 -3.90
CA PRO A 462 -13.00 -30.31 -4.54
C PRO A 462 -13.47 -31.42 -3.58
N LYS A 463 -14.37 -32.31 -4.04
CA LYS A 463 -14.96 -33.38 -3.20
C LYS A 463 -13.93 -34.28 -2.51
N ASP A 464 -12.78 -34.53 -3.13
CA ASP A 464 -11.69 -35.31 -2.53
C ASP A 464 -11.05 -34.64 -1.30
N LYS A 465 -11.23 -33.32 -1.14
CA LYS A 465 -10.71 -32.54 -0.01
C LYS A 465 -11.75 -32.31 1.09
N THR A 466 -13.03 -32.54 0.84
CA THR A 466 -14.10 -32.18 1.80
C THR A 466 -14.00 -32.96 3.11
N GLY A 467 -13.66 -34.25 3.06
CA GLY A 467 -13.47 -35.07 4.27
C GLY A 467 -12.33 -34.60 5.20
N ALA A 468 -11.43 -33.72 4.74
CA ALA A 468 -10.36 -33.15 5.56
C ALA A 468 -10.70 -31.76 6.12
N ALA A 469 -11.75 -31.10 5.62
CA ALA A 469 -11.99 -29.68 5.87
C ALA A 469 -12.23 -29.37 7.35
N ARG A 470 -13.11 -30.13 8.02
CA ARG A 470 -13.36 -29.97 9.46
C ARG A 470 -12.08 -30.10 10.30
N ARG A 471 -11.32 -31.18 10.08
CA ARG A 471 -10.08 -31.46 10.81
C ARG A 471 -9.02 -30.36 10.60
N ILE A 472 -8.94 -29.80 9.39
CA ILE A 472 -8.02 -28.69 9.10
C ILE A 472 -8.46 -27.41 9.82
N PHE A 473 -9.75 -27.09 9.85
CA PHE A 473 -10.25 -25.95 10.61
C PHE A 473 -9.97 -26.07 12.11
N GLU A 474 -10.15 -27.25 12.69
CA GLU A 474 -9.87 -27.51 14.11
C GLU A 474 -8.36 -27.44 14.39
N SER A 475 -7.54 -28.16 13.62
CA SER A 475 -6.07 -28.23 13.83
C SER A 475 -5.34 -26.91 13.55
N GLU A 476 -5.72 -26.17 12.51
CA GLU A 476 -5.20 -24.82 12.31
C GLU A 476 -5.77 -23.87 13.37
N GLY A 477 -7.02 -24.06 13.79
CA GLY A 477 -7.67 -23.28 14.83
C GLY A 477 -6.90 -23.28 16.14
N GLU A 478 -6.47 -24.46 16.60
CA GLU A 478 -5.65 -24.63 17.79
C GLU A 478 -4.36 -23.79 17.76
N LYS A 479 -3.68 -23.71 16.60
CA LYS A 479 -2.43 -22.95 16.44
C LYS A 479 -2.62 -21.44 16.61
N TYR A 480 -3.82 -20.94 16.31
CA TYR A 480 -4.13 -19.50 16.31
C TYR A 480 -5.13 -19.09 17.38
N ASN A 481 -5.40 -19.95 18.38
CA ASN A 481 -6.40 -19.75 19.43
C ASN A 481 -7.83 -19.51 18.89
N VAL A 482 -8.16 -20.15 17.78
CA VAL A 482 -9.52 -20.17 17.20
C VAL A 482 -10.16 -21.51 17.54
N LYS A 483 -11.03 -21.51 18.55
CA LYS A 483 -11.77 -22.70 19.00
C LYS A 483 -13.19 -22.65 18.49
N PHE A 484 -13.56 -23.62 17.67
CA PHE A 484 -14.91 -23.75 17.14
C PHE A 484 -15.80 -24.57 18.07
N ARG A 485 -17.07 -24.15 18.17
CA ARG A 485 -18.18 -24.99 18.64
C ARG A 485 -19.08 -25.32 17.47
N GLU A 486 -19.55 -26.55 17.42
CA GLU A 486 -20.52 -26.98 16.42
C GLU A 486 -21.90 -26.43 16.79
N LEU A 487 -22.55 -25.78 15.83
CA LEU A 487 -23.95 -25.40 15.95
C LEU A 487 -24.79 -26.60 15.55
N LEU A 488 -25.34 -27.29 16.54
CA LEU A 488 -26.32 -28.35 16.28
C LEU A 488 -27.49 -27.74 15.51
N ALA A 489 -27.80 -28.32 14.36
CA ALA A 489 -29.09 -28.06 13.73
C ALA A 489 -30.14 -28.54 14.75
N ASN A 490 -30.97 -27.62 15.27
CA ASN A 490 -32.12 -28.03 16.05
C ASN A 490 -32.92 -28.97 15.16
N SER A 491 -32.95 -30.23 15.55
CA SER A 491 -33.64 -31.34 14.89
C SER A 491 -35.15 -31.11 15.00
N THR A 492 -35.63 -30.20 14.17
CA THR A 492 -37.05 -29.95 13.90
C THR A 492 -37.14 -29.52 12.43
N SER A 493 -37.41 -30.54 11.61
CA SER A 493 -37.87 -30.50 10.22
C SER A 493 -36.90 -29.97 9.14
N ASP A 494 -36.44 -30.92 8.31
CA ASP A 494 -35.93 -30.74 6.94
C ASP A 494 -37.00 -30.21 5.95
N SER A 495 -37.87 -29.31 6.41
CA SER A 495 -38.92 -28.72 5.58
C SER A 495 -39.22 -27.30 6.04
N ILE A 496 -38.69 -26.31 5.32
CA ILE A 496 -39.27 -24.97 5.17
C ILE A 496 -39.40 -24.14 6.48
N GLU A 497 -38.44 -24.23 7.40
CA GLU A 497 -38.23 -23.19 8.43
C GLU A 497 -36.93 -22.42 8.20
N GLY A 498 -36.96 -21.64 7.12
CA GLY A 498 -36.42 -20.28 6.99
C GLY A 498 -34.96 -20.02 7.35
N THR A 499 -34.25 -19.42 6.39
CA THR A 499 -33.02 -18.62 6.59
C THR A 499 -33.08 -17.64 7.78
N ALA A 500 -34.29 -17.19 8.13
CA ALA A 500 -34.58 -16.42 9.35
C ALA A 500 -34.18 -17.15 10.64
N GLY A 501 -34.36 -18.48 10.71
CA GLY A 501 -33.99 -19.29 11.87
C GLY A 501 -32.49 -19.36 12.11
N LEU A 502 -31.67 -19.38 11.05
CA LEU A 502 -30.20 -19.33 11.21
C LEU A 502 -29.73 -17.96 11.68
N LEU A 503 -30.26 -16.88 11.10
CA LEU A 503 -29.93 -15.51 11.52
C LEU A 503 -30.31 -15.27 12.99
N GLU A 504 -31.51 -15.70 13.38
CA GLU A 504 -31.99 -15.57 14.76
C GLU A 504 -31.19 -16.43 15.72
N SER A 505 -30.87 -17.67 15.32
CA SER A 505 -29.98 -18.54 16.09
C SER A 505 -28.61 -17.89 16.28
N LEU A 506 -28.01 -17.32 15.22
CA LEU A 506 -26.73 -16.61 15.33
C LEU A 506 -26.83 -15.38 16.25
N ARG A 507 -27.90 -14.57 16.15
CA ARG A 507 -28.14 -13.44 17.06
C ARG A 507 -28.21 -13.89 18.51
N GLN A 508 -29.03 -14.89 18.81
CA GLN A 508 -29.20 -15.45 20.15
C GLN A 508 -27.89 -16.04 20.71
N GLN A 509 -27.15 -16.74 19.86
CA GLN A 509 -25.96 -17.49 20.25
C GLN A 509 -24.70 -16.64 20.36
N THR A 510 -24.66 -15.50 19.67
CA THR A 510 -23.52 -14.58 19.70
C THR A 510 -23.73 -13.43 20.67
N ASP A 511 -24.98 -13.10 21.03
CA ASP A 511 -25.30 -11.95 21.88
C ASP A 511 -24.64 -10.66 21.34
N ASN A 512 -24.64 -10.51 20.00
CA ASN A 512 -23.95 -9.44 19.25
C ASN A 512 -22.44 -9.31 19.51
N LYS A 513 -21.80 -10.33 20.10
CA LYS A 513 -20.34 -10.36 20.29
C LYS A 513 -19.63 -10.70 18.98
N PRO A 514 -18.39 -10.22 18.77
CA PRO A 514 -17.60 -10.59 17.61
C PRO A 514 -17.47 -12.11 17.44
N PHE A 515 -17.60 -12.60 16.21
CA PHE A 515 -17.52 -14.03 15.92
C PHE A 515 -16.95 -14.32 14.53
N LEU A 516 -16.46 -15.54 14.38
CA LEU A 516 -16.18 -16.17 13.11
C LEU A 516 -17.13 -17.36 12.94
N TYR A 517 -17.89 -17.36 11.86
CA TYR A 517 -18.77 -18.46 11.48
C TYR A 517 -18.27 -19.11 10.19
N ALA A 518 -18.40 -20.44 10.12
CA ALA A 518 -18.05 -21.21 8.94
C ALA A 518 -19.07 -22.34 8.67
N GLU A 519 -19.53 -22.46 7.44
CA GLU A 519 -20.18 -23.66 6.90
C GLU A 519 -19.08 -24.49 6.21
N VAL A 520 -18.73 -25.63 6.79
CA VAL A 520 -17.61 -26.47 6.32
C VAL A 520 -18.15 -27.81 5.85
N PRO A 521 -17.83 -28.27 4.62
CA PRO A 521 -18.23 -29.60 4.16
C PRO A 521 -17.48 -30.69 4.96
N ASP A 522 -18.17 -31.77 5.31
CA ASP A 522 -17.63 -32.87 6.15
C ASP A 522 -17.74 -34.24 5.44
N GLY A 523 -17.81 -34.20 4.10
CA GLY A 523 -18.01 -35.36 3.23
C GLY A 523 -19.47 -35.81 3.13
N GLU A 524 -19.78 -36.54 2.06
CA GLU A 524 -21.12 -37.10 1.78
C GLU A 524 -22.23 -36.04 1.71
N ASN A 525 -21.94 -34.87 1.13
CA ASN A 525 -22.84 -33.70 1.06
C ASN A 525 -23.33 -33.19 2.43
N ARG A 526 -22.62 -33.53 3.52
CA ARG A 526 -22.92 -33.00 4.85
C ARG A 526 -22.14 -31.72 5.09
N CYS A 527 -22.80 -30.75 5.70
CA CYS A 527 -22.23 -29.47 6.07
C CYS A 527 -22.27 -29.28 7.59
N THR A 528 -21.11 -29.07 8.19
CA THR A 528 -20.97 -28.77 9.61
C THR A 528 -20.89 -27.26 9.82
N ARG A 529 -21.71 -26.74 10.73
CA ARG A 529 -21.74 -25.31 11.07
C ARG A 529 -20.86 -25.07 12.28
N LEU A 530 -19.79 -24.31 12.09
CA LEU A 530 -18.81 -23.99 13.12
C LEU A 530 -18.93 -22.53 13.54
N LEU A 531 -18.93 -22.27 14.84
CA LEU A 531 -18.94 -20.92 15.40
C LEU A 531 -17.78 -20.74 16.37
N HIS A 532 -17.05 -19.64 16.24
CA HIS A 532 -16.02 -19.23 17.18
C HIS A 532 -16.33 -17.83 17.70
N HIS A 533 -16.54 -17.71 19.01
CA HIS A 533 -16.63 -16.41 19.67
C HIS A 533 -15.25 -15.78 19.79
N VAL A 534 -15.14 -14.53 19.37
CA VAL A 534 -13.89 -13.80 19.34
C VAL A 534 -13.75 -12.96 20.60
N GLU A 535 -12.77 -13.31 21.44
CA GLU A 535 -12.41 -12.57 22.64
C GLU A 535 -10.99 -11.99 22.48
N GLY A 536 -10.87 -10.67 22.52
CA GLY A 536 -9.57 -9.99 22.41
C GLY A 536 -8.92 -10.09 21.02
N LYS A 537 -7.63 -10.42 20.97
CA LYS A 537 -6.85 -10.41 19.72
C LYS A 537 -7.19 -11.63 18.87
N HIS A 538 -7.74 -11.40 17.67
CA HIS A 538 -8.11 -12.46 16.73
C HIS A 538 -7.32 -12.39 15.42
N TYR A 539 -6.97 -13.55 14.87
CA TYR A 539 -6.35 -13.64 13.55
C TYR A 539 -7.41 -13.46 12.47
N VAL A 540 -7.63 -12.22 12.03
CA VAL A 540 -8.70 -11.84 11.07
C VAL A 540 -8.64 -12.53 9.70
N GLN A 541 -7.52 -13.17 9.35
CA GLN A 541 -7.37 -13.94 8.11
C GLN A 541 -7.50 -15.45 8.34
N PHE A 542 -7.91 -15.89 9.53
CA PHE A 542 -7.95 -17.30 9.90
C PHE A 542 -8.79 -18.14 8.93
N GLY A 543 -10.03 -17.70 8.60
CA GLY A 543 -10.89 -18.46 7.69
C GLY A 543 -10.22 -18.69 6.33
N ARG A 544 -9.64 -17.62 5.76
CA ARG A 544 -8.85 -17.71 4.52
C ARG A 544 -7.63 -18.63 4.67
N HIS A 545 -6.93 -18.55 5.79
CA HIS A 545 -5.77 -19.39 6.09
C HIS A 545 -6.14 -20.86 6.12
N ALA A 546 -7.21 -21.23 6.84
CA ALA A 546 -7.70 -22.59 6.93
C ALA A 546 -8.09 -23.15 5.54
N VAL A 547 -8.80 -22.34 4.73
CA VAL A 547 -9.13 -22.71 3.34
C VAL A 547 -7.88 -22.86 2.47
N ALA A 548 -6.91 -21.96 2.61
CA ALA A 548 -5.66 -22.04 1.85
C ALA A 548 -4.84 -23.30 2.22
N CYS A 549 -4.85 -23.71 3.50
CA CYS A 549 -4.26 -24.98 3.93
C CYS A 549 -5.03 -26.18 3.37
N LEU A 550 -6.37 -26.16 3.43
CA LEU A 550 -7.24 -27.19 2.86
C LEU A 550 -7.00 -27.39 1.35
N LEU A 551 -6.83 -26.31 0.61
CA LEU A 551 -6.52 -26.35 -0.83
C LEU A 551 -5.05 -26.66 -1.13
N GLU A 552 -4.21 -26.89 -0.11
CA GLU A 552 -2.76 -27.14 -0.22
C GLU A 552 -1.99 -25.96 -0.86
N MET A 553 -2.50 -24.75 -0.63
CA MET A 553 -1.94 -23.49 -1.12
C MET A 553 -1.61 -22.54 0.05
N PRO A 554 -0.84 -22.95 1.07
CA PRO A 554 -0.68 -22.17 2.32
C PRO A 554 -0.13 -20.75 2.11
N ARG A 555 0.66 -20.51 1.04
CA ARG A 555 1.11 -19.15 0.69
C ARG A 555 -0.08 -18.22 0.37
N ARG A 556 -1.16 -18.75 -0.20
CA ARG A 556 -2.36 -17.97 -0.57
C ARG A 556 -3.22 -17.55 0.62
N ALA A 557 -2.85 -17.95 1.84
CA ALA A 557 -3.43 -17.43 3.09
C ALA A 557 -3.28 -15.90 3.17
N ASN A 558 -2.18 -15.35 2.65
CA ASN A 558 -2.03 -13.91 2.48
C ASN A 558 -2.58 -13.47 1.12
N TRP A 559 -3.74 -12.79 1.12
CA TRP A 559 -4.40 -12.34 -0.11
C TRP A 559 -3.53 -11.47 -1.01
N LYS A 560 -2.52 -10.77 -0.46
CA LYS A 560 -1.58 -9.97 -1.25
C LYS A 560 -0.73 -10.81 -2.21
N PHE A 561 -0.51 -12.09 -1.89
CA PHE A 561 0.19 -13.02 -2.79
C PHE A 561 -0.71 -13.60 -3.87
N CYS A 562 -1.99 -13.27 -3.85
CA CYS A 562 -2.98 -13.71 -4.83
C CYS A 562 -3.43 -12.59 -5.77
N VAL A 563 -2.96 -11.36 -5.56
CA VAL A 563 -3.32 -10.23 -6.42
C VAL A 563 -2.69 -10.42 -7.79
N ILE A 564 -3.54 -10.41 -8.81
CA ILE A 564 -3.18 -10.49 -10.22
C ILE A 564 -3.48 -9.16 -10.90
N SER A 565 -3.11 -8.98 -12.17
CA SER A 565 -3.41 -7.74 -12.90
C SER A 565 -4.91 -7.57 -13.12
N LYS A 566 -5.38 -6.33 -13.26
CA LYS A 566 -6.79 -6.05 -13.57
C LYS A 566 -7.29 -6.79 -14.82
N SER A 567 -6.45 -6.90 -15.86
CA SER A 567 -6.83 -7.65 -17.07
C SER A 567 -7.01 -9.14 -16.81
N GLU A 568 -6.20 -9.74 -15.93
CA GLU A 568 -6.39 -11.12 -15.51
C GLU A 568 -7.63 -11.28 -14.62
N GLU A 569 -7.89 -10.34 -13.72
CA GLU A 569 -9.13 -10.29 -12.93
C GLU A 569 -10.37 -10.20 -13.83
N GLU A 570 -10.35 -9.36 -14.87
CA GLU A 570 -11.40 -9.24 -15.88
C GLU A 570 -11.62 -10.57 -16.61
N LYS A 571 -10.54 -11.25 -17.02
CA LYS A 571 -10.62 -12.56 -17.69
C LYS A 571 -11.21 -13.64 -16.77
N LEU A 572 -10.75 -13.71 -15.53
CA LEU A 572 -11.28 -14.67 -14.54
C LEU A 572 -12.75 -14.39 -14.25
N THR A 573 -13.10 -13.12 -14.02
CA THR A 573 -14.49 -12.72 -13.74
C THR A 573 -15.38 -13.02 -14.94
N GLN A 574 -14.93 -12.76 -16.16
CA GLN A 574 -15.70 -13.07 -17.37
C GLN A 574 -15.85 -14.59 -17.58
N SER A 575 -14.79 -15.36 -17.34
CA SER A 575 -14.85 -16.82 -17.38
C SER A 575 -15.87 -17.36 -16.37
N PHE A 576 -15.83 -16.86 -15.14
CA PHE A 576 -16.79 -17.23 -14.10
C PHE A 576 -18.22 -16.84 -14.50
N LYS A 577 -18.45 -15.61 -14.98
CA LYS A 577 -19.77 -15.15 -15.48
C LYS A 577 -20.36 -16.10 -16.53
N ASN A 578 -19.55 -16.52 -17.50
CA ASN A 578 -19.99 -17.39 -18.57
C ASN A 578 -20.45 -18.76 -18.04
N GLN A 579 -19.73 -19.31 -17.06
CA GLN A 579 -20.06 -20.58 -16.43
C GLN A 579 -21.22 -20.47 -15.42
N TRP A 580 -21.32 -19.32 -14.74
CA TRP A 580 -22.35 -18.99 -13.74
C TRP A 580 -23.72 -18.72 -14.37
N LYS A 581 -23.76 -18.22 -15.60
CA LYS A 581 -24.98 -17.78 -16.30
C LYS A 581 -26.20 -18.73 -16.16
N PRO A 582 -26.09 -20.06 -16.30
CA PRO A 582 -27.23 -20.97 -16.16
C PRO A 582 -27.81 -21.08 -14.73
N PHE A 583 -27.07 -20.61 -13.73
CA PHE A 583 -27.44 -20.66 -12.32
C PHE A 583 -27.81 -19.27 -11.77
N ASP A 584 -27.62 -18.22 -12.59
CA ASP A 584 -27.83 -16.84 -12.20
C ASP A 584 -29.31 -16.46 -12.22
N PHE A 585 -29.93 -16.56 -11.05
CA PHE A 585 -31.34 -16.21 -10.89
C PHE A 585 -31.66 -14.73 -11.13
N THR A 586 -30.66 -13.85 -11.14
CA THR A 586 -30.88 -12.40 -11.35
C THR A 586 -31.20 -12.07 -12.81
N LEU A 587 -30.93 -13.00 -13.74
CA LEU A 587 -31.23 -12.85 -15.16
C LEU A 587 -32.68 -13.22 -15.51
N GLU A 588 -33.40 -13.90 -14.61
CA GLU A 588 -34.77 -14.37 -14.84
C GLU A 588 -35.82 -13.24 -14.77
N GLU A 589 -35.49 -12.09 -14.17
CA GLU A 589 -36.41 -10.93 -14.09
C GLU A 589 -36.50 -10.14 -15.41
N ASP A 590 -35.47 -10.19 -16.28
CA ASP A 590 -35.47 -9.49 -17.57
C ASP A 590 -36.37 -10.19 -18.62
N GLU A 591 -36.45 -11.53 -18.61
CA GLU A 591 -37.24 -12.29 -19.60
C GLU A 591 -38.76 -12.21 -19.42
N LEU A 592 -39.25 -11.81 -18.24
CA LEU A 592 -40.68 -11.57 -18.01
C LEU A 592 -41.12 -10.18 -18.49
N SER A 593 -40.21 -9.21 -18.54
CA SER A 593 -40.50 -7.87 -19.04
C SER A 593 -40.60 -7.80 -20.58
N GLU A 594 -39.89 -8.67 -21.29
CA GLU A 594 -39.96 -8.76 -22.78
C GLU A 594 -41.12 -9.63 -23.30
N ARG A 595 -41.89 -10.29 -22.42
CA ARG A 595 -43.08 -11.08 -22.81
C ARG A 595 -44.40 -10.36 -22.56
N GLU A 596 -44.36 -9.16 -21.98
CA GLU A 596 -45.52 -8.28 -21.76
C GLU A 596 -45.54 -7.03 -22.67
N GLU A 597 -44.57 -6.90 -23.59
CA GLU A 597 -44.66 -6.03 -24.78
C GLU A 597 -45.02 -6.85 -26.03
#